data_AF-A0A7K5KCU1-F1
#
_entry.id   AF-A0A7K5KCU1-F1
#
_cell.length_a   1.000
_cell.length_b   1.000
_cell.length_c   1.000
_cell.angle_alpha   90.00
_cell.angle_beta   90.00
_cell.angle_gamma   90.00
#
_symmetry.space_group_name_H-M   'P 1'
#
loop_
_entity.id
_entity.type
_entity.pdbx_description
1 polymer ?
#
loop_
_entity_poly.entity_id
_entity_poly.type
_entity_poly.pdbx_seq_one_letter_code
_entity_poly.pdbx_strand_id
1 'polypeptide(L)'
;MTSESSSFLKGMVLGGAFCMLVTLLGHIKVGHGTKARDHEHHHIQAPDKEDVLNLSEGERMELSKSIRVYCIILVKPKDLGHWAAAKETWSKHCDKAEFYSSENVKVFDSVALNTKDMWVMMRKAYKITYERYKDEFSWFFLAYPTTFAIIENLKYFLLRKDPSQPFYIGHAVKSGDLEYVDGEGGIVLSVESLRRLSSVLEDPNKCPEQ
;
A
#
# COMPACT_ATOMS: atom_id res chain seq x y z
N MET A 1 -53.84 -9.16 55.43
CA MET A 1 -52.40 -8.97 55.12
C MET A 1 -51.91 -9.94 54.03
N THR A 2 -52.67 -10.18 52.95
CA THR A 2 -52.30 -11.15 51.88
C THR A 2 -52.11 -10.50 50.51
N SER A 3 -52.33 -9.19 50.38
CA SER A 3 -52.28 -8.47 49.10
C SER A 3 -50.87 -8.00 48.71
N GLU A 4 -50.02 -7.64 49.67
CA GLU A 4 -48.70 -7.07 49.39
C GLU A 4 -47.68 -8.12 48.92
N SER A 5 -47.74 -9.33 49.48
CA SER A 5 -46.87 -10.45 49.09
C SER A 5 -47.10 -10.89 47.63
N SER A 6 -48.34 -10.83 47.16
CA SER A 6 -48.69 -11.14 45.76
C SER A 6 -48.11 -10.11 44.79
N SER A 7 -48.14 -8.81 45.13
CA SER A 7 -47.59 -7.75 44.28
C SER A 7 -46.07 -7.83 44.18
N PHE A 8 -45.40 -8.17 45.28
CA PHE A 8 -43.94 -8.38 45.31
C PHE A 8 -43.52 -9.57 44.43
N LEU A 9 -44.23 -10.70 44.53
CA LEU A 9 -43.92 -11.89 43.73
C LEU A 9 -44.10 -11.63 42.23
N LYS A 10 -45.13 -10.87 41.84
CA LYS A 10 -45.34 -10.44 40.44
C LYS A 10 -44.21 -9.53 39.95
N GLY A 11 -43.73 -8.62 40.80
CA GLY A 11 -42.58 -7.77 40.50
C GLY A 11 -41.29 -8.55 40.26
N MET A 12 -41.01 -9.57 41.09
CA MET A 12 -39.85 -10.45 40.92
C MET A 12 -39.91 -11.24 39.61
N VAL A 13 -41.09 -11.78 39.25
CA VAL A 13 -41.26 -12.54 38.01
C VAL A 13 -41.09 -11.63 36.78
N LEU A 14 -41.68 -10.43 36.80
CA LEU A 14 -41.54 -9.45 35.71
C LEU A 14 -40.10 -8.95 35.57
N GLY A 15 -39.41 -8.69 36.69
CA GLY A 15 -38.00 -8.29 36.69
C GLY A 15 -37.08 -9.40 36.18
N GLY A 16 -37.32 -10.64 36.57
CA GLY A 16 -36.58 -11.81 36.07
C GLY A 16 -36.78 -12.03 34.57
N ALA A 17 -38.02 -11.94 34.09
CA ALA A 17 -38.33 -12.04 32.67
C ALA A 17 -37.68 -10.91 31.86
N PHE A 18 -37.70 -9.67 32.36
CA PHE A 18 -37.04 -8.54 31.73
C PHE A 18 -35.52 -8.70 31.69
N CYS A 19 -34.91 -9.16 32.79
CA CYS A 19 -33.47 -9.43 32.85
C CYS A 19 -33.05 -10.51 31.84
N MET A 20 -33.81 -11.61 31.76
CA MET A 20 -33.59 -12.66 30.77
C MET A 20 -33.72 -12.12 29.34
N LEU A 21 -34.71 -11.26 29.07
CA LEU A 21 -34.90 -10.63 27.75
C LEU A 21 -33.75 -9.69 27.39
N VAL A 22 -33.25 -8.89 28.34
CA VAL A 22 -32.08 -8.02 28.16
C VAL A 22 -30.81 -8.83 27.94
N THR A 23 -30.62 -9.96 28.65
CA THR A 23 -29.47 -10.84 28.40
C THR A 23 -29.56 -11.57 27.06
N LEU A 24 -30.76 -12.02 26.64
CA LEU A 24 -30.97 -12.59 25.30
C LEU A 24 -30.73 -11.57 24.19
N LEU A 25 -31.22 -10.34 24.36
CA LEU A 25 -30.97 -9.23 23.43
C LEU A 25 -29.51 -8.76 23.47
N GLY A 26 -28.85 -8.81 24.63
CA GLY A 26 -27.42 -8.52 24.78
C GLY A 26 -26.51 -9.56 24.12
N HIS A 27 -26.98 -10.79 23.97
CA HIS A 27 -26.32 -11.81 23.14
C HIS A 27 -26.56 -11.61 21.63
N ILE A 28 -27.56 -10.83 21.22
CA ILE A 28 -27.65 -10.28 19.86
C ILE A 28 -26.64 -9.12 19.80
N LYS A 29 -25.36 -9.47 19.61
CA LYS A 29 -24.35 -8.51 19.17
C LYS A 29 -24.83 -7.86 17.87
N VAL A 30 -25.48 -6.69 17.97
CA VAL A 30 -25.34 -5.64 16.96
C VAL A 30 -23.90 -5.13 17.11
N GLY A 31 -22.98 -5.94 16.60
CA GLY A 31 -21.61 -5.54 16.40
C GLY A 31 -21.58 -4.56 15.24
N HIS A 32 -21.93 -3.31 15.49
CA HIS A 32 -21.38 -2.18 14.75
C HIS A 32 -19.95 -1.91 15.25
N GLY A 33 -19.17 -3.00 15.37
CA GLY A 33 -17.73 -2.91 15.44
C GLY A 33 -17.29 -2.64 14.01
N THR A 34 -16.68 -1.48 13.79
CA THR A 34 -15.75 -1.27 12.70
C THR A 34 -14.90 -2.54 12.58
N LYS A 35 -15.21 -3.38 11.60
CA LYS A 35 -14.27 -4.41 11.13
C LYS A 35 -13.10 -3.61 10.57
N ALA A 36 -12.16 -3.23 11.43
CA ALA A 36 -10.78 -3.21 11.04
C ALA A 36 -10.55 -4.60 10.44
N ARG A 37 -10.48 -4.64 9.11
CA ARG A 37 -10.15 -5.87 8.41
C ARG A 37 -8.82 -6.29 8.98
N ASP A 38 -8.80 -7.42 9.67
CA ASP A 38 -7.56 -8.05 10.06
C ASP A 38 -6.78 -8.26 8.76
N HIS A 39 -5.75 -7.43 8.54
CA HIS A 39 -4.96 -7.47 7.33
C HIS A 39 -3.97 -8.61 7.54
N GLU A 40 -4.30 -9.78 7.02
CA GLU A 40 -3.41 -10.94 7.10
C GLU A 40 -2.20 -10.70 6.20
N HIS A 41 -1.11 -10.21 6.79
CA HIS A 41 0.15 -9.98 6.12
C HIS A 41 0.77 -11.33 5.73
N HIS A 42 0.64 -11.69 4.47
CA HIS A 42 1.30 -12.86 3.93
C HIS A 42 2.77 -12.51 3.64
N HIS A 43 3.70 -13.25 4.25
CA HIS A 43 5.10 -13.19 3.85
C HIS A 43 5.21 -13.58 2.37
N ILE A 44 5.47 -12.60 1.51
CA ILE A 44 5.57 -12.81 0.08
C ILE A 44 6.91 -13.49 -0.19
N GLN A 45 6.85 -14.78 -0.50
CA GLN A 45 8.03 -15.53 -0.91
C GLN A 45 8.37 -15.21 -2.37
N ALA A 46 9.67 -15.10 -2.63
CA ALA A 46 10.22 -15.09 -3.98
C ALA A 46 9.88 -16.43 -4.67
N PRO A 47 9.77 -16.46 -6.00
CA PRO A 47 9.64 -17.72 -6.73
C PRO A 47 10.80 -18.67 -6.41
N ASP A 48 10.48 -19.96 -6.32
CA ASP A 48 11.48 -20.98 -6.03
C ASP A 48 12.56 -21.00 -7.12
N LYS A 49 13.82 -21.17 -6.71
CA LYS A 49 14.95 -21.01 -7.63
C LYS A 49 14.95 -22.09 -8.70
N GLU A 50 14.57 -23.31 -8.33
CA GLU A 50 14.48 -24.47 -9.23
C GLU A 50 13.42 -24.25 -10.30
N ASP A 51 12.25 -23.74 -9.91
CA ASP A 51 11.16 -23.37 -10.82
C ASP A 51 11.59 -22.36 -11.88
N VAL A 52 12.44 -21.39 -11.52
CA VAL A 52 12.92 -20.38 -12.47
C VAL A 52 14.12 -20.86 -13.27
N LEU A 53 14.95 -21.74 -12.71
CA LEU A 53 16.05 -22.37 -13.44
C LEU A 53 15.54 -23.33 -14.53
N ASN A 54 14.39 -23.96 -14.30
CA ASN A 54 13.70 -24.82 -15.26
C ASN A 54 13.08 -24.06 -16.44
N LEU A 55 12.92 -22.74 -16.34
CA LEU A 55 12.51 -21.90 -17.48
C LEU A 55 13.66 -21.75 -18.45
N SER A 56 13.38 -21.90 -19.75
CA SER A 56 14.34 -21.58 -20.80
C SER A 56 14.72 -20.10 -20.75
N GLU A 57 15.88 -19.75 -21.32
CA GLU A 57 16.31 -18.36 -21.41
C GLU A 57 15.29 -17.48 -22.13
N GLY A 58 14.66 -18.00 -23.19
CA GLY A 58 13.58 -17.32 -23.91
C GLY A 58 12.37 -17.06 -23.03
N GLU A 59 11.90 -18.06 -22.27
CA GLU A 59 10.76 -17.89 -21.35
C GLU A 59 11.06 -16.88 -20.23
N ARG A 60 12.26 -16.94 -19.64
CA ARG A 60 12.68 -15.97 -18.62
C ARG A 60 12.71 -14.56 -19.17
N MET A 61 13.21 -14.37 -20.39
CA MET A 61 13.27 -13.08 -21.05
C MET A 61 11.86 -12.55 -21.37
N GLU A 62 10.97 -13.39 -21.90
CA GLU A 62 9.59 -13.00 -22.20
C GLU A 62 8.78 -12.68 -20.94
N LEU A 63 8.96 -13.47 -19.87
CA LEU A 63 8.36 -13.19 -18.57
C LEU A 63 8.91 -11.91 -17.92
N SER A 64 10.21 -11.65 -18.03
CA SER A 64 10.80 -10.40 -17.54
C SER A 64 10.28 -9.18 -18.31
N LYS A 65 10.05 -9.32 -19.62
CA LYS A 65 9.43 -8.28 -20.46
C LYS A 65 7.95 -8.05 -20.15
N SER A 66 7.23 -9.08 -19.71
CA SER A 66 5.81 -8.94 -19.35
C SER A 66 5.62 -8.19 -18.04
N ILE A 67 6.62 -8.19 -17.15
CA ILE A 67 6.62 -7.41 -15.91
C ILE A 67 7.13 -6.00 -16.20
N ARG A 68 6.18 -5.06 -16.29
CA ARG A 68 6.45 -3.63 -16.52
C ARG A 68 6.47 -2.88 -15.19
N VAL A 69 7.64 -2.35 -14.82
CA VAL A 69 7.90 -1.60 -13.59
C VAL A 69 8.09 -0.12 -13.91
N TYR A 70 7.23 0.72 -13.34
CA TYR A 70 7.37 2.16 -13.35
C TYR A 70 8.04 2.62 -12.05
N CYS A 71 9.15 3.35 -12.14
CA CYS A 71 9.89 3.89 -11.00
C CYS A 71 9.51 5.35 -10.72
N ILE A 72 8.95 5.59 -9.54
CA ILE A 72 8.59 6.90 -9.00
C ILE A 72 9.73 7.34 -8.07
N ILE A 73 10.58 8.26 -8.50
CA ILE A 73 11.75 8.66 -7.71
C ILE A 73 11.48 10.04 -7.09
N LEU A 74 11.22 10.08 -5.78
CA LEU A 74 10.96 11.33 -5.06
C LEU A 74 12.25 12.00 -4.68
N VAL A 75 12.42 13.25 -5.08
CA VAL A 75 13.72 13.87 -5.06
C VAL A 75 13.70 15.33 -4.59
N LYS A 76 14.81 15.78 -3.99
CA LYS A 76 14.99 17.18 -3.54
C LYS A 76 16.12 17.87 -4.31
N PRO A 77 15.94 19.12 -4.76
CA PRO A 77 16.94 19.85 -5.55
C PRO A 77 18.32 19.99 -4.90
N LYS A 78 18.42 19.83 -3.57
CA LYS A 78 19.69 19.85 -2.85
C LYS A 78 20.54 18.59 -3.01
N ASP A 79 19.94 17.47 -3.46
CA ASP A 79 20.58 16.14 -3.48
C ASP A 79 21.05 15.75 -4.90
N LEU A 80 21.55 16.71 -5.70
CA LEU A 80 21.85 16.52 -7.13
C LEU A 80 22.81 15.36 -7.42
N GLY A 81 23.79 15.12 -6.54
CA GLY A 81 24.74 14.00 -6.70
C GLY A 81 24.05 12.64 -6.66
N HIS A 82 23.11 12.46 -5.73
CA HIS A 82 22.31 11.24 -5.63
C HIS A 82 21.35 11.08 -6.82
N TRP A 83 20.77 12.19 -7.33
CA TRP A 83 19.94 12.14 -8.54
C TRP A 83 20.76 11.68 -9.75
N ALA A 84 21.94 12.26 -9.95
CA ALA A 84 22.83 11.90 -11.04
C ALA A 84 23.22 10.42 -10.95
N ALA A 85 23.59 9.94 -9.75
CA ALA A 85 23.89 8.53 -9.54
C ALA A 85 22.70 7.64 -9.91
N ALA A 86 21.48 7.92 -9.41
CA ALA A 86 20.30 7.14 -9.73
C ALA A 86 19.95 7.18 -11.24
N LYS A 87 19.95 8.38 -11.85
CA LYS A 87 19.67 8.62 -13.28
C LYS A 87 20.67 7.89 -14.18
N GLU A 88 21.94 7.89 -13.81
CA GLU A 88 23.00 7.31 -14.63
C GLU A 88 23.21 5.79 -14.42
N THR A 89 22.61 5.22 -13.38
CA THR A 89 22.77 3.80 -13.01
C THR A 89 21.44 3.05 -13.04
N TRP A 90 20.92 2.63 -11.88
CA TRP A 90 19.88 1.63 -11.75
C TRP A 90 18.52 2.05 -12.33
N SER A 91 18.20 3.35 -12.36
CA SER A 91 16.90 3.79 -12.89
C SER A 91 16.75 3.53 -14.40
N LYS A 92 17.87 3.39 -15.13
CA LYS A 92 17.89 2.98 -16.55
C LYS A 92 17.35 1.56 -16.78
N HIS A 93 17.30 0.76 -15.72
CA HIS A 93 16.79 -0.63 -15.77
C HIS A 93 15.28 -0.70 -15.47
N CYS A 94 14.65 0.40 -15.03
CA CYS A 94 13.21 0.50 -14.98
C CYS A 94 12.63 0.57 -16.40
N ASP A 95 11.44 0.01 -16.62
CA ASP A 95 10.77 0.15 -17.92
C ASP A 95 10.38 1.60 -18.21
N LYS A 96 10.14 2.37 -17.15
CA LYS A 96 10.10 3.84 -17.15
C LYS A 96 10.46 4.36 -15.76
N ALA A 97 11.19 5.47 -15.70
CA ALA A 97 11.49 6.17 -14.46
C ALA A 97 11.20 7.67 -14.61
N GLU A 98 10.54 8.27 -13.62
CA GLU A 98 10.36 9.72 -13.55
C GLU A 98 10.78 10.24 -12.17
N PHE A 99 11.45 11.40 -12.19
CA PHE A 99 11.95 12.08 -11.01
C PHE A 99 10.97 13.18 -10.62
N TYR A 100 10.41 13.11 -9.41
CA TYR A 100 9.42 14.04 -8.89
C TYR A 100 10.06 14.99 -7.88
N SER A 101 9.97 16.29 -8.15
CA SER A 101 10.68 17.33 -7.40
C SER A 101 9.73 18.45 -6.98
N SER A 102 10.13 19.24 -5.99
CA SER A 102 9.42 20.46 -5.61
C SER A 102 9.36 21.50 -6.74
N GLU A 103 10.37 21.51 -7.61
CA GLU A 103 10.54 22.46 -8.70
C GLU A 103 11.09 21.77 -9.94
N ASN A 104 10.95 22.41 -11.10
CA ASN A 104 11.48 21.88 -12.36
C ASN A 104 13.01 22.05 -12.40
N VAL A 105 13.72 20.92 -12.38
CA VAL A 105 15.18 20.87 -12.53
C VAL A 105 15.50 20.31 -13.92
N LYS A 106 15.72 21.21 -14.88
CA LYS A 106 15.85 20.89 -16.31
C LYS A 106 16.89 19.80 -16.63
N VAL A 107 18.04 19.81 -15.95
CA VAL A 107 19.11 18.82 -16.21
C VAL A 107 18.68 17.38 -15.90
N PHE A 108 17.64 17.21 -15.08
CA PHE A 108 17.09 15.92 -14.68
C PHE A 108 15.69 15.64 -15.24
N ASP A 109 15.13 16.54 -16.06
CA ASP A 109 13.78 16.42 -16.63
C ASP A 109 12.70 16.13 -15.58
N SER A 110 12.85 16.73 -14.39
CA SER A 110 11.98 16.40 -13.26
C SER A 110 10.54 16.90 -13.43
N VAL A 111 9.58 16.11 -12.97
CA VAL A 111 8.18 16.51 -12.81
C VAL A 111 8.05 17.42 -11.58
N ALA A 112 7.67 18.67 -11.79
CA ALA A 112 7.51 19.65 -10.72
C ALA A 112 6.15 19.50 -10.01
N LEU A 113 6.17 19.35 -8.68
CA LEU A 113 4.97 19.17 -7.85
C LEU A 113 4.61 20.41 -7.02
N ASN A 114 5.44 21.45 -7.06
CA ASN A 114 5.25 22.74 -6.38
C ASN A 114 4.99 22.60 -4.87
N THR A 115 5.70 21.69 -4.21
CA THR A 115 5.66 21.49 -2.76
C THR A 115 7.01 20.96 -2.26
N LYS A 116 7.45 21.41 -1.08
CA LYS A 116 8.62 20.89 -0.39
C LYS A 116 8.27 19.77 0.61
N ASP A 117 6.99 19.61 0.90
CA ASP A 117 6.49 18.56 1.77
C ASP A 117 6.56 17.21 1.04
N MET A 118 7.32 16.26 1.59
CA MET A 118 7.54 14.94 1.00
C MET A 118 6.29 14.08 0.97
N TRP A 119 5.42 14.21 1.97
CA TRP A 119 4.16 13.49 2.02
C TRP A 119 3.21 13.98 0.93
N VAL A 120 3.05 15.29 0.79
CA VAL A 120 2.25 15.90 -0.30
C VAL A 120 2.83 15.52 -1.67
N MET A 121 4.16 15.53 -1.81
CA MET A 121 4.84 15.13 -3.04
C MET A 121 4.60 13.65 -3.37
N MET A 122 4.68 12.76 -2.40
CA MET A 122 4.36 11.33 -2.57
C MET A 122 2.92 11.14 -3.03
N ARG A 123 1.95 11.79 -2.37
CA ARG A 123 0.52 11.72 -2.76
C ARG A 123 0.30 12.17 -4.20
N LYS A 124 0.86 13.33 -4.58
CA LYS A 124 0.75 13.84 -5.94
C LYS A 124 1.43 12.92 -6.97
N ALA A 125 2.62 12.40 -6.66
CA ALA A 125 3.35 11.52 -7.55
C ALA A 125 2.60 10.21 -7.82
N TYR A 126 2.05 9.58 -6.78
CA TYR A 126 1.22 8.38 -6.91
C TYR A 126 -0.03 8.64 -7.75
N LYS A 127 -0.75 9.74 -7.48
CA LYS A 127 -1.94 10.11 -8.25
C LYS A 127 -1.61 10.36 -9.73
N ILE A 128 -0.60 11.18 -10.01
CA ILE A 128 -0.17 11.48 -11.38
C ILE A 128 0.24 10.20 -12.12
N THR A 129 1.01 9.34 -11.45
CA THR A 129 1.51 8.11 -12.03
C THR A 129 0.37 7.15 -12.32
N TYR A 130 -0.55 6.95 -11.37
CA TYR A 130 -1.72 6.10 -11.55
C TYR A 130 -2.57 6.56 -12.74
N GLU A 131 -2.96 7.84 -12.79
CA GLU A 131 -3.83 8.33 -13.86
C GLU A 131 -3.20 8.26 -15.25
N ARG A 132 -1.87 8.44 -15.34
CA ARG A 132 -1.16 8.41 -16.63
C ARG A 132 -0.80 7.00 -17.09
N TYR A 133 -0.50 6.09 -16.17
CA TYR A 133 0.24 4.87 -16.48
C TYR A 133 -0.42 3.57 -16.01
N LYS A 134 -1.61 3.62 -15.39
CA LYS A 134 -2.35 2.42 -14.94
C LYS A 134 -2.62 1.37 -16.02
N ASP A 135 -2.75 1.77 -17.28
CA ASP A 135 -3.04 0.87 -18.40
C ASP A 135 -1.77 0.34 -19.08
N GLU A 136 -0.60 0.94 -18.80
CA GLU A 136 0.69 0.57 -19.41
C GLU A 136 1.61 -0.22 -18.46
N PHE A 137 1.45 -0.03 -17.14
CA PHE A 137 2.32 -0.61 -16.13
C PHE A 137 1.51 -1.33 -15.04
N SER A 138 2.01 -2.48 -14.62
CA SER A 138 1.37 -3.30 -13.59
C SER A 138 1.99 -3.12 -12.21
N TRP A 139 3.20 -2.57 -12.14
CA TRP A 139 3.97 -2.44 -10.92
C TRP A 139 4.60 -1.04 -10.81
N PHE A 140 4.53 -0.46 -9.62
CA PHE A 140 4.99 0.90 -9.33
C PHE A 140 5.96 0.86 -8.16
N PHE A 141 7.19 1.29 -8.37
CA PHE A 141 8.26 1.29 -7.38
C PHE A 141 8.58 2.72 -6.95
N LEU A 142 8.19 3.08 -5.74
CA LEU A 142 8.58 4.34 -5.11
C LEU A 142 9.98 4.20 -4.51
N ALA A 143 10.86 5.14 -4.82
CA ALA A 143 12.22 5.18 -4.33
C ALA A 143 12.67 6.61 -4.04
N TYR A 144 13.80 6.72 -3.34
CA TYR A 144 14.51 7.96 -3.06
C TYR A 144 15.83 7.99 -3.84
N PRO A 145 16.49 9.14 -4.00
CA PRO A 145 17.73 9.21 -4.76
C PRO A 145 18.88 8.50 -4.03
N THR A 146 18.73 8.21 -2.73
CA THR A 146 19.65 7.40 -1.92
C THR A 146 19.42 5.89 -2.05
N THR A 147 18.32 5.46 -2.69
CA THR A 147 18.02 4.05 -2.93
C THR A 147 18.91 3.51 -4.05
N PHE A 148 19.40 2.28 -3.90
CA PHE A 148 20.00 1.49 -4.98
C PHE A 148 19.18 0.20 -5.14
N ALA A 149 18.69 -0.05 -6.36
CA ALA A 149 17.84 -1.20 -6.66
C ALA A 149 18.39 -1.99 -7.85
N ILE A 150 18.28 -3.32 -7.80
CA ILE A 150 18.53 -4.18 -8.96
C ILE A 150 17.16 -4.53 -9.53
N ILE A 151 16.75 -3.84 -10.60
CA ILE A 151 15.37 -3.93 -11.12
C ILE A 151 15.07 -5.33 -11.66
N GLU A 152 16.07 -6.03 -12.19
CA GLU A 152 15.94 -7.43 -12.63
C GLU A 152 15.60 -8.36 -11.46
N ASN A 153 16.19 -8.13 -10.28
CA ASN A 153 15.85 -8.89 -9.07
C ASN A 153 14.44 -8.57 -8.59
N LEU A 154 14.01 -7.31 -8.71
CA LEU A 154 12.63 -6.94 -8.42
C LEU A 154 11.65 -7.63 -9.38
N LYS A 155 11.90 -7.59 -10.70
CA LYS A 155 11.07 -8.27 -11.69
C LYS A 155 11.01 -9.78 -11.43
N TYR A 156 12.14 -10.39 -11.08
CA TYR A 156 12.19 -11.78 -10.66
C TYR A 156 11.30 -12.04 -9.44
N PHE A 157 11.39 -11.19 -8.41
CA PHE A 157 10.57 -11.33 -7.21
C PHE A 157 9.06 -11.23 -7.47
N LEU A 158 8.68 -10.37 -8.44
CA LEU A 158 7.30 -10.15 -8.86
C LEU A 158 6.77 -11.23 -9.81
N LEU A 159 7.61 -12.17 -10.24
CA LEU A 159 7.23 -13.24 -11.15
C LEU A 159 6.09 -14.08 -10.55
N ARG A 160 5.08 -14.37 -11.40
CA ARG A 160 3.84 -15.09 -11.05
C ARG A 160 2.95 -14.41 -10.00
N LYS A 161 3.22 -13.15 -9.60
CA LYS A 161 2.29 -12.39 -8.78
C LYS A 161 1.25 -11.73 -9.69
N ASP A 162 -0.03 -11.88 -9.34
CA ASP A 162 -1.12 -11.25 -10.07
C ASP A 162 -1.24 -9.76 -9.66
N PRO A 163 -0.92 -8.80 -10.54
CA PRO A 163 -0.97 -7.38 -10.21
C PRO A 163 -2.41 -6.86 -9.97
N SER A 164 -3.44 -7.64 -10.31
CA SER A 164 -4.83 -7.33 -9.94
C SER A 164 -5.12 -7.54 -8.45
N GLN A 165 -4.19 -8.16 -7.71
CA GLN A 165 -4.24 -8.28 -6.26
C GLN A 165 -3.52 -7.10 -5.59
N PRO A 166 -3.96 -6.67 -4.39
CA PRO A 166 -3.45 -5.47 -3.72
C PRO A 166 -2.12 -5.73 -2.99
N PHE A 167 -1.03 -5.89 -3.74
CA PHE A 167 0.32 -6.02 -3.19
C PHE A 167 0.89 -4.68 -2.72
N TYR A 168 1.33 -4.62 -1.47
CA TYR A 168 2.09 -3.53 -0.85
C TYR A 168 3.35 -4.13 -0.24
N ILE A 169 4.50 -3.91 -0.88
CA ILE A 169 5.72 -4.70 -0.66
C ILE A 169 6.89 -3.78 -0.35
N GLY A 170 7.71 -4.18 0.62
CA GLY A 170 9.02 -3.62 0.91
C GLY A 170 9.48 -4.07 2.29
N HIS A 171 10.32 -3.26 2.94
CA HIS A 171 10.74 -3.53 4.31
C HIS A 171 9.62 -3.22 5.30
N ALA A 172 8.89 -4.24 5.74
CA ALA A 172 7.85 -4.09 6.76
C ALA A 172 8.47 -3.80 8.13
N VAL A 173 8.00 -2.72 8.75
CA VAL A 173 8.40 -2.28 10.08
C VAL A 173 7.15 -2.13 10.96
N LYS A 174 7.33 -2.33 12.26
CA LYS A 174 6.27 -2.20 13.26
C LYS A 174 6.60 -1.08 14.24
N SER A 175 5.67 -0.15 14.41
CA SER A 175 5.73 0.96 15.37
C SER A 175 4.45 0.98 16.20
N GLY A 176 4.53 0.45 17.42
CA GLY A 176 3.35 0.19 18.25
C GLY A 176 2.42 -0.82 17.59
N ASP A 177 1.16 -0.42 17.39
CA ASP A 177 0.14 -1.22 16.71
C ASP A 177 0.12 -1.01 15.18
N LEU A 178 0.92 -0.08 14.66
CA LEU A 178 1.01 0.20 13.23
C LEU A 178 2.11 -0.65 12.59
N GLU A 179 1.74 -1.42 11.58
CA GLU A 179 2.67 -2.10 10.68
C GLU A 179 2.60 -1.44 9.29
N TYR A 180 3.74 -1.06 8.74
CA TYR A 180 3.84 -0.36 7.46
C TYR A 180 5.14 -0.73 6.75
N VAL A 181 5.20 -0.46 5.44
CA VAL A 181 6.45 -0.57 4.68
C VAL A 181 7.21 0.73 4.82
N ASP A 182 8.43 0.64 5.34
CA ASP A 182 9.34 1.76 5.42
C ASP A 182 9.76 2.25 4.02
N GLY A 183 9.92 3.57 3.89
CA GLY A 183 10.25 4.21 2.63
C GLY A 183 11.71 4.07 2.22
N GLU A 184 12.66 3.90 3.15
CA GLU A 184 14.10 3.98 2.83
C GLU A 184 14.54 2.87 1.88
N GLY A 185 13.99 1.66 2.04
CA GLY A 185 14.21 0.51 1.16
C GLY A 185 13.41 0.56 -0.16
N GLY A 186 12.52 1.54 -0.30
CA GLY A 186 11.57 1.66 -1.40
C GLY A 186 10.30 0.82 -1.20
N ILE A 187 9.23 1.25 -1.89
CA ILE A 187 7.89 0.66 -1.78
C ILE A 187 7.45 0.20 -3.17
N VAL A 188 7.06 -1.07 -3.29
CA VAL A 188 6.47 -1.62 -4.50
C VAL A 188 4.97 -1.79 -4.31
N LEU A 189 4.20 -1.23 -5.24
CA LEU A 189 2.75 -1.35 -5.31
C LEU A 189 2.37 -2.05 -6.60
N SER A 190 1.43 -3.00 -6.53
CA SER A 190 0.71 -3.42 -7.73
C SER A 190 -0.23 -2.31 -8.21
N VAL A 191 -0.67 -2.40 -9.46
CA VAL A 191 -1.68 -1.49 -10.03
C VAL A 191 -2.97 -1.46 -9.20
N GLU A 192 -3.41 -2.60 -8.65
CA GLU A 192 -4.58 -2.65 -7.77
C GLU A 192 -4.34 -1.90 -6.45
N SER A 193 -3.17 -2.05 -5.83
CA SER A 193 -2.83 -1.30 -4.62
C SER A 193 -2.79 0.19 -4.88
N LEU A 194 -2.16 0.60 -6.00
CA LEU A 194 -2.07 2.01 -6.35
C LEU A 194 -3.46 2.59 -6.66
N ARG A 195 -4.35 1.84 -7.31
CA ARG A 195 -5.75 2.24 -7.51
C ARG A 195 -6.47 2.49 -6.19
N ARG A 196 -6.38 1.55 -5.25
CA ARG A 196 -7.01 1.69 -3.93
C ARG A 196 -6.44 2.88 -3.18
N LEU A 197 -5.11 3.01 -3.17
CA LEU A 197 -4.43 4.13 -2.54
C LEU A 197 -4.89 5.46 -3.15
N SER A 198 -4.88 5.59 -4.47
CA SER A 198 -5.33 6.80 -5.18
C SER A 198 -6.76 7.18 -4.76
N SER A 199 -7.68 6.22 -4.69
CA SER A 199 -9.06 6.49 -4.26
C SER A 199 -9.19 6.99 -2.81
N VAL A 200 -8.29 6.55 -1.92
CA VAL A 200 -8.26 6.99 -0.51
C VAL A 200 -7.62 8.36 -0.37
N LEU A 201 -6.58 8.65 -1.16
CA LEU A 201 -5.92 9.95 -1.17
C LEU A 201 -6.84 11.09 -1.67
N GLU A 202 -7.88 10.76 -2.45
CA GLU A 202 -8.89 11.71 -2.93
C GLU A 202 -10.07 11.89 -1.98
N ASP A 203 -10.22 11.03 -0.98
CA ASP A 203 -11.31 11.09 -0.02
C ASP A 203 -10.89 11.93 1.20
N PRO A 204 -11.36 13.19 1.33
CA PRO A 204 -10.94 14.09 2.41
C PRO A 204 -11.35 13.56 3.80
N ASN A 205 -12.32 12.65 3.88
CA ASN A 205 -12.74 12.05 5.14
C ASN A 205 -11.76 10.95 5.60
N LYS A 206 -11.03 10.33 4.66
CA LYS A 206 -10.06 9.27 4.96
C LYS A 206 -8.62 9.77 4.98
N CYS A 207 -8.30 10.74 4.13
CA CYS A 207 -6.99 11.37 4.04
C CYS A 207 -7.16 12.90 4.00
N PRO A 208 -7.43 13.56 5.15
CA PRO A 208 -7.58 15.00 5.19
C PRO A 208 -6.30 15.70 4.72
N GLU A 209 -6.46 16.77 3.93
CA GLU A 209 -5.35 17.66 3.61
C GLU A 209 -4.96 18.40 4.91
N GLN A 210 -3.77 18.10 5.43
CA GLN A 210 -3.16 18.85 6.53
C GLN A 210 -2.62 20.19 6.02
#